data_AF-A0A7U7J2M2-F1
#
_entry.id   AF-A0A7U7J2M2-F1
#
_cell.length_a   1.000
_cell.length_b   1.000
_cell.length_c   1.000
_cell.angle_alpha   90.00
_cell.angle_beta   90.00
_cell.angle_gamma   90.00
#
_symmetry.space_group_name_H-M   'P 1'
#
loop_
_entity.id
_entity.type
_entity.pdbx_description
1 polymer ?
#
loop_
_entity_poly.entity_id
_entity_poly.type
_entity_poly.pdbx_seq_one_letter_code
_entity_poly.pdbx_strand_id
1 'polypeptide(L)'
;MGLNKESGNCCKIIATYQFRCEEQRYARRVPMDEIEANGYNLNISRYISTAQAEIEIDLQVVSMDMVRLTQNIKAARDKHNAFLEELGLPALP
;
A
#
# COMPACT_ATOMS: atom_id res chain seq x y z
N MET A 1 -8.65 -39.99 -5.12
CA MET A 1 -9.71 -38.98 -4.93
C MET A 1 -9.03 -37.62 -5.04
N GLY A 2 -9.23 -36.93 -6.16
CA GLY A 2 -8.38 -35.82 -6.60
C GLY A 2 -8.46 -34.61 -5.67
N LEU A 3 -7.33 -34.26 -5.06
CA LEU A 3 -7.13 -32.94 -4.46
C LEU A 3 -6.96 -31.94 -5.61
N ASN A 4 -8.08 -31.45 -6.14
CA ASN A 4 -8.07 -30.33 -7.06
C ASN A 4 -7.55 -29.11 -6.29
N LYS A 5 -6.38 -28.68 -6.71
CA LYS A 5 -5.62 -27.54 -6.21
C LYS A 5 -6.28 -26.27 -6.76
N GLU A 6 -7.42 -25.90 -6.20
CA GLU A 6 -8.01 -24.59 -6.48
C GLU A 6 -7.30 -23.55 -5.62
N SER A 7 -6.33 -22.88 -6.23
CA SER A 7 -5.72 -21.66 -5.73
C SER A 7 -6.79 -20.55 -5.69
N GLY A 8 -7.65 -20.58 -4.68
CA GLY A 8 -8.80 -19.69 -4.58
C GLY A 8 -9.05 -19.25 -3.15
N ASN A 9 -9.35 -17.97 -2.97
CA ASN A 9 -9.68 -17.34 -1.68
C ASN A 9 -10.69 -18.15 -0.85
N CYS A 10 -11.59 -18.89 -1.51
CA CYS A 10 -12.57 -19.78 -0.89
C CYS A 10 -11.93 -20.88 -0.03
N CYS A 11 -10.84 -21.51 -0.48
CA CYS A 11 -10.17 -22.55 0.29
C CYS A 11 -9.56 -21.97 1.58
N LYS A 12 -9.02 -20.75 1.52
CA LYS A 12 -8.50 -20.05 2.70
C LYS A 12 -9.62 -19.77 3.71
N ILE A 13 -10.76 -19.27 3.24
CA ILE A 13 -11.92 -18.99 4.10
C ILE A 13 -12.40 -20.27 4.80
N ILE A 14 -12.55 -21.36 4.05
CA ILE A 14 -13.02 -22.65 4.59
C ILE A 14 -12.04 -23.17 5.66
N ALA A 15 -10.75 -23.15 5.37
CA ALA A 15 -9.72 -23.60 6.32
C ALA A 15 -9.72 -22.75 7.59
N THR A 16 -9.71 -21.41 7.46
CA THR A 16 -9.69 -20.51 8.61
C THR A 16 -10.94 -20.64 9.47
N TYR A 17 -12.11 -20.84 8.85
CA TYR A 17 -13.30 -21.23 9.60
C TYR A 17 -13.06 -22.56 10.31
N GLN A 18 -12.81 -23.66 9.58
CA GLN A 18 -12.74 -25.02 10.15
C GLN A 18 -11.78 -25.14 11.33
N PHE A 19 -10.58 -24.56 11.21
CA PHE A 19 -9.54 -24.67 12.23
C PHE A 19 -9.56 -23.52 13.25
N ARG A 20 -10.41 -22.51 13.05
CA ARG A 20 -10.50 -21.31 13.90
C ARG A 20 -9.14 -20.62 14.10
N CYS A 21 -8.31 -20.63 13.06
CA CYS A 21 -7.00 -20.00 13.07
C CYS A 21 -7.14 -18.48 13.15
N GLU A 22 -6.41 -17.86 14.08
CA GLU A 22 -6.30 -16.40 14.14
C GLU A 22 -5.22 -15.92 13.17
N GLU A 23 -5.51 -14.85 12.44
CA GLU A 23 -4.60 -14.23 11.49
C GLU A 23 -4.79 -12.72 11.52
N GLN A 24 -3.69 -11.99 11.67
CA GLN A 24 -3.71 -10.53 11.76
C GLN A 24 -4.42 -9.92 10.54
N ARG A 25 -5.36 -9.01 10.79
CA ARG A 25 -6.18 -8.35 9.75
C ARG A 25 -7.12 -9.28 8.97
N TYR A 26 -7.30 -10.54 9.37
CA TYR A 26 -8.10 -11.51 8.64
C TYR A 26 -9.09 -12.30 9.52
N ALA A 27 -8.65 -12.87 10.64
CA ALA A 27 -9.51 -13.64 11.54
C ALA A 27 -9.08 -13.50 13.00
N ARG A 28 -10.06 -13.35 13.90
CA ARG A 28 -9.84 -13.29 15.35
C ARG A 28 -10.98 -13.99 16.07
N ARG A 29 -10.67 -14.72 17.13
CA ARG A 29 -11.68 -15.27 18.04
C ARG A 29 -11.98 -14.22 19.09
N VAL A 30 -13.26 -14.01 19.34
CA VAL A 30 -13.73 -13.02 20.31
C VAL A 30 -14.62 -13.69 21.35
N PRO A 31 -14.53 -13.31 22.63
CA PRO A 31 -15.41 -13.84 23.67
C PRO A 31 -16.82 -13.28 23.52
N MET A 32 -17.79 -13.96 24.14
CA MET A 32 -19.21 -13.56 24.08
C MET A 32 -19.43 -12.17 24.68
N ASP A 33 -18.74 -11.83 25.76
CA ASP A 33 -18.84 -10.53 26.44
C ASP A 33 -18.49 -9.36 25.49
N GLU A 34 -17.52 -9.57 24.57
CA GLU A 34 -17.17 -8.55 23.58
C GLU A 34 -18.24 -8.41 22.48
N ILE A 35 -18.87 -9.52 22.11
CA ILE A 35 -19.99 -9.52 21.15
C ILE A 35 -21.18 -8.77 21.75
N GLU A 36 -21.47 -8.99 23.04
CA GLU A 36 -22.53 -8.30 23.77
C GLU A 36 -22.24 -6.79 23.91
N ALA A 37 -21.00 -6.41 24.25
CA ALA A 37 -20.57 -5.01 24.28
C ALA A 37 -20.70 -4.31 22.92
N ASN A 38 -20.57 -5.05 21.81
CA ASN A 38 -20.80 -4.55 20.46
C ASN A 38 -22.28 -4.67 20.01
N GLY A 39 -23.21 -4.97 20.91
CA GLY A 39 -24.65 -5.07 20.62
C GLY A 39 -24.99 -6.22 19.66
N TYR A 40 -24.28 -7.34 19.78
CA TYR A 40 -24.39 -8.50 18.86
C TYR A 40 -24.12 -8.18 17.39
N ASN A 41 -23.44 -7.06 17.12
CA ASN A 41 -23.07 -6.66 15.78
C ASN A 41 -21.78 -7.40 15.37
N LEU A 42 -21.88 -8.30 14.39
CA LEU A 42 -20.77 -9.13 13.91
C LEU A 42 -20.00 -8.54 12.71
N ASN A 43 -20.18 -7.24 12.41
CA ASN A 43 -19.43 -6.58 11.33
C ASN A 43 -17.92 -6.68 11.59
N ILE A 44 -17.18 -7.13 10.58
CA ILE A 44 -15.73 -7.42 10.68
C ILE A 44 -14.91 -6.21 11.15
N SER A 45 -15.30 -4.99 10.77
CA SER A 45 -14.63 -3.75 11.15
C SER A 45 -14.67 -3.45 12.65
N ARG A 46 -15.59 -4.06 13.40
CA ARG A 46 -15.67 -3.96 14.87
C ARG A 46 -14.59 -4.78 15.58
N TYR A 47 -14.08 -5.82 14.93
CA TYR A 47 -13.19 -6.81 15.56
C TYR A 47 -11.80 -6.88 14.92
N ILE A 48 -11.69 -6.38 13.69
CA ILE A 48 -10.45 -6.41 12.91
C ILE A 48 -10.23 -5.03 12.29
N SER A 49 -9.14 -4.38 12.68
CA SER A 49 -8.65 -3.22 11.96
C SER A 49 -8.03 -3.67 10.65
N THR A 50 -8.58 -3.22 9.52
CA THR A 50 -7.97 -3.39 8.20
C THR A 50 -6.96 -2.29 7.88
N ALA A 51 -6.75 -1.34 8.81
CA ALA A 51 -5.78 -0.27 8.63
C ALA A 51 -4.39 -0.90 8.47
N GLN A 52 -3.75 -0.59 7.33
CA GLN A 52 -2.36 -0.92 7.11
C GLN A 52 -1.53 0.16 7.81
N ALA A 53 -0.54 -0.26 8.61
CA ALA A 53 0.45 0.68 9.08
C ALA A 53 1.10 1.31 7.84
N GLU A 54 0.99 2.63 7.70
CA GLU A 54 1.69 3.36 6.66
C GLU A 54 3.18 3.12 6.85
N ILE A 55 3.90 2.89 5.75
CA ILE A 55 5.35 2.82 5.79
C ILE A 55 5.83 4.19 6.22
N GLU A 56 6.65 4.24 7.27
CA GLU A 56 7.24 5.49 7.72
C GLU A 56 8.13 6.05 6.60
N ILE A 57 7.76 7.23 6.08
CA ILE A 57 8.49 7.89 5.01
C ILE A 57 9.54 8.80 5.66
N ASP A 58 10.81 8.61 5.29
CA ASP A 58 11.86 9.56 5.65
C ASP A 58 11.73 10.84 4.81
N LEU A 59 11.16 11.88 5.43
CA LEU A 59 10.97 13.19 4.80
C LEU A 59 12.28 13.86 4.39
N GLN A 60 13.39 13.56 5.07
CA GLN A 60 14.70 14.12 4.72
C GLN A 60 15.20 13.50 3.41
N VAL A 61 15.08 12.17 3.26
CA VAL A 61 15.43 11.48 2.01
C VAL A 61 14.58 11.99 0.85
N VAL A 62 13.26 12.09 1.03
CA VAL A 62 12.36 12.62 -0.01
C VAL A 62 12.71 14.06 -0.38
N SER A 63 13.03 14.91 0.61
CA SER A 63 13.45 16.29 0.34
C SER A 63 14.78 16.35 -0.42
N MET A 64 15.75 15.49 -0.09
CA MET A 64 17.02 15.41 -0.81
C MET A 64 16.81 14.95 -2.26
N ASP A 65 15.92 13.98 -2.47
CA ASP A 65 15.56 13.51 -3.80
C ASP A 65 14.88 14.60 -4.64
N MET A 66 13.98 15.38 -4.04
CA MET A 66 13.36 16.55 -4.69
C MET A 66 14.40 17.56 -5.15
N VAL A 67 15.37 17.91 -4.30
CA VAL A 67 16.44 18.86 -4.63
C VAL A 67 17.30 18.30 -5.77
N ARG A 68 17.70 17.04 -5.69
CA ARG A 68 18.50 16.37 -6.72
C ARG A 68 17.78 16.33 -8.07
N LEU A 69 16.51 15.95 -8.08
CA LEU A 69 15.69 15.92 -9.30
C LEU A 69 15.55 17.31 -9.91
N THR A 70 15.34 18.34 -9.09
CA THR A 70 15.26 19.74 -9.54
C THR A 70 16.56 20.19 -10.20
N GLN A 71 17.71 19.83 -9.62
CA GLN A 71 19.02 20.12 -10.20
C GLN A 71 19.23 19.38 -11.54
N ASN A 72 18.85 18.11 -11.61
CA ASN A 72 18.94 17.33 -12.84
C ASN A 72 18.05 17.88 -13.96
N ILE A 73 16.82 18.27 -13.63
CA ILE A 73 15.89 18.92 -14.57
C ILE A 73 16.50 20.21 -15.11
N LYS A 74 17.04 21.05 -14.22
CA LYS A 74 17.69 22.29 -14.61
C LYS A 74 18.88 22.02 -15.55
N ALA A 75 19.79 21.12 -15.17
CA ALA A 75 20.96 20.81 -15.98
C ALA A 75 20.58 20.24 -17.36
N ALA A 76 19.58 19.36 -17.42
CA ALA A 76 19.08 18.81 -18.68
C ALA A 76 18.45 19.90 -19.56
N ARG A 77 17.67 20.82 -18.96
CA ARG A 77 17.07 21.96 -19.65
C ARG A 77 18.12 22.92 -20.17
N ASP A 78 19.13 23.26 -19.37
CA ASP A 78 20.20 24.17 -19.77
C ASP A 78 21.00 23.57 -20.94
N LYS A 79 21.30 22.26 -20.89
CA LYS A 79 21.91 21.54 -22.01
C LYS A 79 21.03 21.51 -23.26
N HIS A 80 19.72 21.33 -23.10
CA HIS A 80 18.78 21.36 -24.21
C HIS A 80 18.72 22.75 -24.85
N ASN A 81 18.65 23.80 -24.04
CA ASN A 81 18.63 25.18 -24.51
C ASN A 81 19.92 25.57 -25.23
N ALA A 82 21.09 25.04 -24.84
CA ALA A 82 22.32 25.23 -25.58
C ALA A 82 22.23 24.66 -27.02
N PHE A 83 21.59 23.50 -27.22
CA PHE A 83 21.35 22.97 -28.56
C PHE A 83 20.34 23.80 -29.36
N LEU A 84 19.29 24.33 -28.71
CA LEU A 84 18.34 25.25 -29.36
C LEU A 84 19.03 26.57 -29.78
N GLU A 85 19.89 27.08 -28.90
CA GLU A 85 21.04 27.96 -29.14
C GLU A 85 21.60 27.89 -30.56
N GLU A 86 22.32 26.79 -30.76
CA GLU A 86 23.07 26.48 -31.99
C GLU A 86 22.18 26.35 -33.23
N LEU A 87 20.91 25.98 -33.04
CA LEU A 87 19.92 25.83 -34.11
C LEU A 87 19.16 27.14 -34.43
N GLY A 88 19.40 28.22 -33.67
CA GLY A 88 18.68 29.50 -33.83
C GLY A 88 17.22 29.43 -33.39
N LEU A 89 16.89 28.50 -32.49
CA LEU A 89 15.53 28.26 -31.98
C LEU A 89 15.35 28.90 -30.59
N PRO A 90 14.12 29.32 -30.22
CA PRO A 90 13.86 29.93 -28.93
C PRO A 90 14.01 28.92 -27.78
N ALA A 91 14.62 29.37 -26.68
CA ALA A 91 14.84 28.56 -25.48
C ALA A 91 13.54 28.19 -24.76
N LEU A 92 13.55 27.03 -24.09
CA LEU A 92 12.48 26.60 -23.19
C LEU A 92 12.53 27.39 -21.86
N PRO A 93 11.36 27.72 -21.27
CA PRO A 93 11.24 28.51 -20.04
C PRO A 93 11.86 27.84 -18.81
#